data_AF-X1JFP5-F1
#
_entry.id   AF-X1JFP5-F1
#
_cell.length_a   1.000
_cell.length_b   1.000
_cell.length_c   1.000
_cell.angle_alpha   90.00
_cell.angle_beta   90.00
_cell.angle_gamma   90.00
#
_symmetry.space_group_name_H-M   'P 1'
#
loop_
_entity.id
_entity.type
_entity.pdbx_description
1 polymer ?
#
loop_
_entity_poly.entity_id
_entity_poly.type
_entity_poly.pdbx_seq_one_letter_code
_entity_poly.pdbx_strand_id
1 'polypeptide(L)'
;NTGVAPRVQMPVGQPATVVRLVGLKGMLFFDGKITANPEGTCRTTVEVEKPGRRWSFADYHPAGACGGLHQVLCLGARTRDLKDLCTLMGLQHHPNIA
;
A
#
# COMPACT_ATOMS: atom_id res chain seq x y z
N ASN A 1 -26.79 -19.85 -1.05
CA ASN A 1 -25.44 -19.26 -0.89
C ASN A 1 -25.51 -17.97 -0.10
N THR A 2 -25.28 -18.01 1.22
CA THR A 2 -25.11 -16.80 2.05
C THR A 2 -23.63 -16.57 2.30
N GLY A 3 -22.99 -15.83 1.41
CA GLY A 3 -21.62 -15.38 1.65
C GLY A 3 -21.60 -14.32 2.75
N VAL A 4 -20.69 -14.46 3.71
CA VAL A 4 -20.37 -13.44 4.70
C VAL A 4 -19.01 -12.83 4.37
N ALA A 5 -18.83 -11.53 4.61
CA ALA A 5 -17.55 -10.88 4.44
C ALA A 5 -17.16 -10.14 5.73
N PRO A 6 -15.93 -10.30 6.19
CA PRO A 6 -15.46 -9.65 7.40
C PRO A 6 -15.36 -8.13 7.20
N ARG A 7 -15.69 -7.40 8.27
CA ARG A 7 -15.32 -6.01 8.47
C ARG A 7 -14.23 -5.98 9.52
N VAL A 8 -13.10 -5.35 9.23
CA VAL A 8 -11.93 -5.30 10.11
C VAL A 8 -11.60 -3.84 10.40
N GLN A 9 -11.31 -3.53 11.66
CA GLN A 9 -10.74 -2.25 12.06
C GLN A 9 -9.24 -2.39 12.22
N MET A 10 -8.49 -1.55 11.52
CA MET A 10 -7.03 -1.49 11.59
C MET A 10 -6.58 -0.64 12.78
N PRO A 11 -5.43 -0.94 13.42
CA PRO A 11 -4.99 -0.24 14.61
C PRO A 11 -4.49 1.17 14.29
N VAL A 12 -5.28 2.18 14.64
CA VAL A 12 -4.94 3.60 14.45
C VAL A 12 -3.68 3.96 15.25
N GLY A 13 -2.81 4.77 14.64
CA GLY A 13 -1.53 5.21 15.21
C GLY A 13 -0.37 4.26 14.94
N GLN A 14 -0.62 3.03 14.46
CA GLN A 14 0.46 2.09 14.15
C GLN A 14 1.14 2.40 12.81
N PRO A 15 2.46 2.17 12.70
CA PRO A 15 3.15 2.17 11.42
C PRO A 15 2.57 1.09 10.49
N ALA A 16 2.53 1.39 9.21
CA ALA A 16 2.14 0.44 8.18
C ALA A 16 2.95 0.68 6.90
N THR A 17 3.06 -0.35 6.08
CA THR A 17 3.68 -0.27 4.76
C THR A 17 2.65 -0.64 3.70
N VAL A 18 2.51 0.22 2.69
CA VAL A 18 1.69 -0.07 1.51
C VAL A 18 2.61 -0.51 0.39
N VAL A 19 2.27 -1.63 -0.26
CA VAL A 19 3.07 -2.27 -1.30
C VAL A 19 2.22 -2.57 -2.52
N ARG A 20 2.81 -2.42 -3.70
CA ARG A 20 2.22 -2.83 -4.96
C ARG A 20 3.29 -3.35 -5.92
N LEU A 21 3.00 -4.49 -6.53
CA LEU A 21 3.74 -4.95 -7.70
C LEU A 21 3.19 -4.25 -8.95
N VAL A 22 4.07 -3.68 -9.75
CA VAL A 22 3.76 -2.97 -10.99
C VAL A 22 4.44 -3.67 -12.16
N GLY A 23 3.62 -4.20 -13.06
CA GLY A 23 4.10 -5.09 -14.12
C GLY A 23 4.72 -6.37 -13.54
N LEU A 24 5.67 -6.95 -14.26
CA LEU A 24 6.35 -8.19 -13.86
C LEU A 24 7.68 -7.95 -13.12
N LYS A 25 8.12 -6.69 -13.01
CA LYS A 25 9.48 -6.36 -12.56
C LYS A 25 9.59 -5.18 -11.60
N GLY A 26 8.52 -4.41 -11.40
CA GLY A 26 8.55 -3.21 -10.56
C GLY A 26 7.84 -3.43 -9.23
N MET A 27 8.40 -2.92 -8.14
CA MET A 27 7.76 -2.90 -6.83
C MET A 27 7.75 -1.47 -6.28
N LEU A 28 6.55 -1.00 -5.94
CA LEU A 28 6.30 0.29 -5.32
C LEU A 28 5.94 0.07 -3.86
N PHE A 29 6.58 0.80 -2.95
CA PHE A 29 6.22 0.73 -1.54
C PHE A 29 6.58 1.99 -0.78
N PHE A 30 5.85 2.22 0.30
CA PHE A 30 6.15 3.27 1.26
C PHE A 30 5.69 2.90 2.67
N ASP A 31 6.44 3.39 3.66
CA ASP A 31 6.01 3.38 5.05
C ASP A 31 5.15 4.61 5.34
N GLY A 32 4.12 4.41 6.16
CA GLY A 32 3.19 5.41 6.64
C GLY A 32 2.66 5.04 8.01
N LYS A 33 1.58 5.71 8.42
CA LYS A 33 0.89 5.49 9.69
C LYS A 33 -0.61 5.36 9.44
N ILE A 34 -1.26 4.38 10.06
CA ILE A 34 -2.72 4.25 10.01
C ILE A 34 -3.33 5.42 10.78
N THR A 35 -4.19 6.21 10.16
CA THR A 35 -4.80 7.40 10.76
C THR A 35 -6.27 7.23 11.09
N ALA A 36 -7.00 6.43 10.33
CA ALA A 36 -8.43 6.23 10.54
C ALA A 36 -8.94 4.92 9.93
N ASN A 37 -10.13 4.54 10.38
CA ASN A 37 -10.98 3.52 9.75
C ASN A 37 -12.31 4.17 9.36
N PRO A 38 -12.34 4.98 8.29
CA PRO A 38 -13.53 5.73 7.95
C PRO A 38 -14.67 4.81 7.56
N GLU A 39 -15.90 5.24 7.82
CA GLU A 39 -17.07 4.59 7.24
C GLU A 39 -17.14 4.91 5.74
N GLY A 40 -17.50 3.92 4.92
CA GLY A 40 -17.51 4.09 3.47
C GLY A 40 -18.27 3.00 2.75
N THR A 41 -18.22 3.05 1.41
CA THR A 41 -18.87 2.08 0.51
C THR A 41 -18.26 0.67 0.61
N CYS A 42 -16.99 0.58 0.99
CA CYS A 42 -16.31 -0.68 1.27
C CYS A 42 -16.59 -1.17 2.70
N ARG A 43 -16.61 -2.51 2.89
CA ARG A 43 -16.84 -3.11 4.22
C ARG A 43 -15.72 -2.80 5.19
N THR A 44 -14.47 -2.78 4.71
CA THR A 44 -13.27 -2.38 5.44
C THR A 44 -12.62 -1.25 4.68
N THR A 45 -12.41 -0.12 5.36
CA THR A 45 -11.72 1.05 4.81
C THR A 45 -10.68 1.50 5.82
N VAL A 46 -9.51 1.89 5.34
CA VAL A 46 -8.38 2.32 6.16
C VAL A 46 -7.72 3.52 5.50
N GLU A 47 -7.33 4.50 6.30
CA GLU A 47 -6.51 5.62 5.87
C GLU A 47 -5.09 5.43 6.37
N VAL A 48 -4.13 5.64 5.47
CA VAL A 48 -2.70 5.58 5.77
C VAL A 48 -2.06 6.88 5.32
N GLU A 49 -1.46 7.59 6.25
CA GLU A 49 -0.75 8.83 5.98
C GLU A 49 0.74 8.56 5.81
N LYS A 50 1.35 9.16 4.78
CA LYS A 50 2.80 9.24 4.66
C LYS A 50 3.29 10.61 5.12
N PRO A 51 4.13 10.71 6.16
CA PRO A 51 4.63 11.98 6.66
C PRO A 51 5.33 12.81 5.59
N GLY A 52 5.07 14.12 5.58
CA GLY A 52 5.78 15.10 4.77
C GLY A 52 5.37 15.18 3.31
N ARG A 53 4.32 14.49 2.88
CA ARG A 53 3.89 14.54 1.48
C ARG A 53 2.40 14.23 1.29
N ARG A 54 1.72 15.02 0.45
CA ARG A 54 0.39 14.70 -0.07
C ARG A 54 0.57 13.88 -1.34
N TRP A 55 -0.04 12.70 -1.39
CA TRP A 55 0.08 11.77 -2.52
C TRP A 55 -1.18 11.86 -3.36
N SER A 56 -1.02 11.78 -4.67
CA SER A 56 -2.14 11.63 -5.60
C SER A 56 -2.19 10.20 -6.12
N PHE A 57 -3.38 9.75 -6.53
CA PHE A 57 -3.54 8.47 -7.22
C PHE A 57 -2.68 8.39 -8.48
N ALA A 58 -2.40 9.53 -9.13
CA ALA A 58 -1.56 9.61 -10.33
C ALA A 58 -0.08 9.26 -10.05
N ASP A 59 0.42 9.57 -8.85
CA ASP A 59 1.79 9.19 -8.43
C ASP A 59 1.93 7.66 -8.39
N TYR A 60 0.84 6.97 -8.02
CA TYR A 60 0.78 5.50 -7.93
C TYR A 60 0.27 4.83 -9.21
N HIS A 61 -0.11 5.61 -10.23
CA HIS A 61 -0.78 5.13 -11.42
C HIS A 61 -0.32 5.90 -12.67
N PRO A 62 0.93 5.69 -13.13
CA PRO A 62 1.39 6.27 -14.39
C PRO A 62 0.43 5.84 -15.52
N ALA A 63 0.00 6.80 -16.34
CA ALA A 63 -0.88 6.55 -17.48
C ALA A 63 -0.26 5.44 -18.36
N GLY A 64 -0.94 4.28 -18.44
CA GLY A 64 -0.44 3.08 -19.11
C GLY A 64 -0.23 1.86 -18.20
N ALA A 65 -0.22 2.03 -16.88
CA ALA A 65 -0.34 0.93 -15.94
C ALA A 65 -1.80 0.46 -15.87
N CYS A 66 -2.23 -0.40 -16.80
CA CYS A 66 -3.54 -1.05 -16.74
C CYS A 66 -3.80 -1.64 -15.34
N GLY A 67 -4.83 -1.13 -14.65
CA GLY A 67 -5.73 -1.93 -13.82
C GLY A 67 -5.18 -2.60 -12.57
N GLY A 68 -4.69 -1.84 -11.58
CA GLY A 68 -4.41 -2.41 -10.26
C GLY A 68 -4.90 -1.54 -9.11
N LEU A 69 -6.16 -1.71 -8.70
CA LEU A 69 -6.70 -1.13 -7.46
C LEU A 69 -6.21 -1.86 -6.20
N HIS A 70 -5.60 -3.04 -6.37
CA HIS A 70 -5.15 -3.86 -5.25
C HIS A 70 -3.75 -3.46 -4.79
N GLN A 71 -3.65 -3.27 -3.48
CA GLN A 71 -2.42 -3.00 -2.75
C GLN A 71 -2.36 -3.97 -1.58
N VAL A 72 -1.14 -4.27 -1.14
CA VAL A 72 -0.91 -5.01 0.10
C VAL A 72 -0.61 -4.01 1.20
N LEU A 73 -1.32 -4.12 2.31
CA LEU A 73 -1.06 -3.35 3.53
C LEU A 73 -0.41 -4.28 4.56
N CYS A 74 0.79 -3.94 5.00
CA CYS A 74 1.53 -4.66 6.05
C CYS A 74 1.59 -3.79 7.31
N LEU A 75 1.52 -4.41 8.49
CA LEU A 75 1.80 -3.70 9.74
C LEU A 75 3.31 -3.55 9.99
N GLY A 76 3.69 -2.42 10.57
CA GLY A 76 5.07 -2.02 10.80
C GLY A 76 5.69 -1.25 9.63
N ALA A 77 6.91 -0.75 9.84
CA ALA A 77 7.73 -0.14 8.79
C ALA A 77 8.60 -1.23 8.15
N ARG A 78 8.34 -1.52 6.86
CA ARG A 78 8.88 -2.68 6.13
C ARG A 78 9.63 -2.29 4.86
N THR A 79 9.85 -0.99 4.61
CA THR A 79 10.60 -0.56 3.41
C THR A 79 11.99 -1.19 3.30
N ARG A 80 12.68 -1.43 4.42
CA ARG A 80 13.97 -2.14 4.41
C ARG A 80 13.83 -3.58 3.95
N ASP A 81 12.97 -4.35 4.60
CA ASP A 81 12.71 -5.75 4.29
C ASP A 81 12.27 -5.92 2.82
N LEU A 82 11.48 -4.99 2.30
CA LEU A 82 11.03 -4.97 0.92
C LEU A 82 12.14 -4.63 -0.09
N LYS A 83 13.08 -3.74 0.27
CA LYS A 83 14.26 -3.48 -0.57
C LYS A 83 15.10 -4.75 -0.70
N ASP A 84 15.37 -5.41 0.42
CA ASP A 84 16.16 -6.65 0.45
C ASP A 84 15.48 -7.74 -0.38
N LEU A 85 14.14 -7.86 -0.27
CA LEU A 85 13.35 -8.76 -1.11
C LEU A 85 13.45 -8.41 -2.61
N CYS A 86 13.34 -7.13 -2.96
CA CYS A 86 13.48 -6.70 -4.36
C CYS A 86 14.86 -7.06 -4.91
N THR A 87 15.92 -6.80 -4.14
CA THR A 87 17.29 -7.14 -4.51
C THR A 87 17.43 -8.64 -4.73
N LEU A 88 16.91 -9.46 -3.81
CA LEU A 88 16.94 -10.92 -3.93
C LEU A 88 16.20 -11.42 -5.19
N MET A 89 15.05 -10.80 -5.50
CA MET A 89 14.21 -11.20 -6.63
C MET A 89 14.60 -10.56 -7.97
N GLY A 90 15.59 -9.67 -8.00
CA GLY A 90 15.94 -8.90 -9.20
C GLY A 90 14.84 -7.92 -9.65
N LEU A 91 14.01 -7.45 -8.72
CA LEU A 91 12.96 -6.47 -8.99
C LEU A 91 13.51 -5.04 -8.91
N GLN A 92 13.06 -4.20 -9.84
CA GLN A 92 13.24 -2.76 -9.75
C GLN A 92 12.35 -2.22 -8.62
N HIS A 93 12.91 -1.39 -7.74
CA HIS A 93 12.16 -0.80 -6.65
C HIS A 93 12.26 0.71 -6.67
N HIS A 94 11.13 1.38 -6.37
CA HIS A 94 11.08 2.83 -6.18
C HIS A 94 10.72 3.12 -4.72
N PRO A 95 11.72 3.14 -3.83
CA PRO A 95 11.50 3.40 -2.43
C PRO A 95 11.29 4.91 -2.33
N ASN A 96 10.04 5.32 -2.09
CA ASN A 96 9.58 6.70 -2.28
C ASN A 96 9.30 7.02 -3.75
N ILE A 97 8.13 6.60 -4.23
CA ILE A 97 7.54 7.28 -5.38
C ILE A 97 7.59 8.78 -5.11
N ALA A 98 8.25 9.46 -6.05
CA ALA A 98 8.56 10.87 -6.05
C ALA A 98 7.42 11.70 -6.65
#